data_AF-A0A6I5C7F1-F1
#
_entry.id   AF-A0A6I5C7F1-F1
#
_cell.length_a   1.000
_cell.length_b   1.000
_cell.length_c   1.000
_cell.angle_alpha   90.00
_cell.angle_beta   90.00
_cell.angle_gamma   90.00
#
_symmetry.space_group_name_H-M   'P 1'
#
loop_
_entity.id
_entity.type
_entity.pdbx_description
1 polymer ?
#
loop_
_entity_poly.entity_id
_entity_poly.type
_entity_poly.pdbx_seq_one_letter_code
_entity_poly.pdbx_strand_id
1 'polypeptide(L)'
;ANAILALNGGAAAGGFAHDTGEGGLSEYHLRPGGDLAWEIGTGYFGCRTRDGDFDPAEFADKAAHDHVKCVSLKLSQGAKPGIG
;
A
#
# COMPACT_ATOMS: atom_id res chain seq x y z
N ALA A 1 9.19 -6.14 9.11
CA ALA A 1 10.18 -5.46 8.24
C ALA A 1 10.79 -6.40 7.20
N ASN A 2 11.50 -7.47 7.59
CA ASN A 2 12.25 -8.33 6.64
C ASN A 2 11.40 -8.93 5.51
N ALA A 3 10.18 -9.40 5.81
CA ALA A 3 9.29 -9.94 4.78
C ALA A 3 8.94 -8.91 3.69
N ILE A 4 8.58 -7.69 4.09
CA ILE A 4 8.24 -6.60 3.16
C ILE A 4 9.43 -6.24 2.27
N LEU A 5 10.62 -6.14 2.86
CA LEU A 5 11.86 -5.88 2.14
C LEU A 5 12.15 -6.99 1.10
N ALA A 6 11.97 -8.25 1.49
CA ALA A 6 12.17 -9.38 0.59
C ALA A 6 11.14 -9.40 -0.55
N LEU A 7 9.87 -9.12 -0.25
CA LEU A 7 8.80 -9.07 -1.25
C LEU A 7 9.02 -7.98 -2.29
N ASN A 8 9.28 -6.74 -1.86
CA ASN A 8 9.55 -5.66 -2.82
C ASN A 8 10.91 -5.83 -3.51
N GLY A 9 11.92 -6.41 -2.84
CA GLY A 9 13.18 -6.78 -3.49
C GLY A 9 12.99 -7.80 -4.61
N GLY A 10 12.11 -8.79 -4.41
CA GLY A 10 11.71 -9.72 -5.47
C GLY A 10 10.96 -9.01 -6.61
N ALA A 11 10.07 -8.08 -6.28
CA ALA A 11 9.32 -7.28 -7.24
C ALA A 11 10.25 -6.41 -8.12
N ALA A 12 11.23 -5.74 -7.51
CA ALA A 12 12.26 -4.98 -8.20
C ALA A 12 13.08 -5.86 -9.15
N ALA A 13 13.51 -7.04 -8.69
CA ALA A 13 14.30 -7.97 -9.50
C ALA A 13 13.48 -8.60 -10.65
N GLY A 14 12.18 -8.81 -10.44
CA GLY A 14 11.29 -9.49 -11.39
C GLY A 14 10.53 -8.57 -12.32
N GLY A 15 10.60 -7.24 -12.15
CA GLY A 15 9.86 -6.28 -12.98
C GLY A 15 8.34 -6.37 -12.80
N PHE A 16 7.87 -6.69 -11.60
CA PHE A 16 6.45 -6.72 -11.25
C PHE A 16 6.17 -5.84 -10.03
N ALA A 17 4.89 -5.56 -9.76
CA ALA A 17 4.48 -4.75 -8.62
C ALA A 17 4.22 -5.59 -7.37
N HIS A 18 4.62 -5.09 -6.20
CA HIS A 18 4.28 -5.63 -4.89
C HIS A 18 3.06 -4.90 -4.31
N ASP A 19 2.05 -5.65 -3.88
CA ASP A 19 0.91 -5.09 -3.16
C ASP A 19 1.28 -4.84 -1.68
N THR A 20 1.06 -3.62 -1.18
CA THR A 20 1.38 -3.26 0.21
C THR A 20 0.47 -3.90 1.25
N GLY A 21 -0.71 -4.37 0.84
CA GLY A 21 -1.83 -4.65 1.73
C GLY A 21 -2.37 -3.41 2.46
N GLU A 22 -3.36 -3.62 3.32
CA GLU A 22 -4.11 -2.55 4.02
C GLU A 22 -3.31 -1.81 5.10
N GLY A 23 -2.06 -2.18 5.37
CA GLY A 23 -1.24 -1.58 6.43
C GLY A 23 -0.67 -0.20 6.09
N GLY A 24 -0.93 0.29 4.87
CA GLY A 24 -0.41 1.54 4.35
C GLY A 24 0.97 1.44 3.69
N LEU A 25 1.45 2.56 3.16
CA LEU A 25 2.74 2.67 2.51
C LEU A 25 3.83 3.06 3.53
N SER A 26 4.89 2.26 3.62
CA SER A 26 6.00 2.47 4.55
C SER A 26 7.35 2.47 3.85
N GLU A 27 8.38 3.01 4.52
CA GLU A 27 9.76 3.00 4.01
C GLU A 27 10.25 1.59 3.65
N TYR A 28 9.76 0.54 4.33
CA TYR A 28 10.14 -0.84 4.05
C TYR A 28 9.65 -1.32 2.68
N HIS A 29 8.52 -0.79 2.19
CA HIS A 29 8.04 -1.04 0.85
C HIS A 29 8.86 -0.30 -0.20
N LEU A 30 9.31 0.93 0.12
CA LEU A 30 9.98 1.82 -0.84
C LEU A 30 11.48 1.51 -1.01
N ARG A 31 12.17 1.12 0.07
CA ARG A 31 13.64 0.96 0.07
C ARG A 31 14.20 0.04 -1.01
N PRO A 32 13.58 -1.11 -1.35
CA PRO A 32 14.11 -1.97 -2.41
C PRO A 32 13.89 -1.44 -3.84
N GLY A 33 13.03 -0.43 -4.01
CA GLY A 33 12.85 0.30 -5.28
C GLY A 33 11.97 -0.40 -6.33
N GLY A 34 11.28 -1.47 -5.97
CA GLY A 34 10.33 -2.14 -6.86
C GLY A 34 9.01 -1.39 -6.96
N ASP A 35 8.28 -1.59 -8.05
CA ASP A 35 6.95 -1.01 -8.24
C ASP A 35 5.96 -1.52 -7.18
N LEU A 36 4.97 -0.69 -6.86
CA LEU A 36 3.99 -0.93 -5.80
C LEU A 36 2.56 -0.75 -6.32
N ALA A 37 1.69 -1.66 -5.87
CA ALA A 37 0.26 -1.42 -5.81
C ALA A 37 -0.06 -1.05 -4.35
N TRP A 38 -0.46 0.19 -4.11
CA TRP A 38 -0.79 0.64 -2.76
C TRP A 38 -2.25 0.31 -2.45
N GLU A 39 -2.48 -0.63 -1.53
CA GLU A 39 -3.82 -1.04 -1.10
C GLU A 39 -4.36 -0.17 0.04
N ILE A 40 -5.58 0.35 -0.14
CA ILE A 40 -6.33 1.12 0.85
C ILE A 40 -7.56 0.33 1.26
N GLY A 41 -7.64 0.00 2.55
CA GLY A 41 -8.82 -0.59 3.19
C GLY A 41 -9.64 0.45 3.95
N THR A 42 -10.68 -0.02 4.64
CA THR A 42 -11.60 0.80 5.45
C THR A 42 -10.92 1.57 6.58
N GLY A 43 -9.77 1.10 7.04
CA GLY A 43 -8.96 1.77 8.07
C GLY A 43 -8.16 2.97 7.56
N TYR A 44 -8.14 3.24 6.26
CA TYR A 44 -7.39 4.32 5.59
C TYR A 44 -5.90 4.41 5.97
N PHE A 45 -5.27 3.34 6.46
CA PHE A 45 -3.89 3.41 6.93
C PHE A 45 -2.96 3.93 5.83
N GLY A 46 -2.22 4.99 6.16
CA GLY A 46 -1.39 5.73 5.22
C GLY A 46 -2.10 6.85 4.46
N CYS A 47 -3.38 7.12 4.68
CA CYS A 47 -4.08 8.34 4.26
C CYS A 47 -5.19 8.65 5.26
N ARG A 48 -4.83 8.67 6.55
CA ARG A 48 -5.79 8.73 7.66
C ARG A 48 -5.49 9.93 8.53
N THR A 49 -6.51 10.76 8.73
CA THR A 49 -6.47 11.82 9.73
C THR A 49 -6.35 11.23 11.14
N ARG A 50 -6.02 12.07 12.13
CA ARG A 50 -5.95 11.64 13.54
C ARG A 50 -7.28 11.14 14.09
N ASP A 51 -8.38 11.72 13.62
CA ASP A 51 -9.74 11.36 14.05
C ASP A 51 -10.28 10.14 13.31
N GLY A 52 -9.58 9.74 12.24
CA GLY A 52 -9.75 8.46 11.59
C GLY A 52 -10.40 8.52 10.21
N ASP A 53 -10.77 9.72 9.77
CA ASP A 53 -11.30 9.98 8.44
C ASP A 53 -10.20 9.91 7.37
N PHE A 54 -10.63 9.84 6.10
CA PHE A 54 -9.75 9.91 4.94
C PHE A 54 -9.04 11.27 4.84
N ASP A 55 -7.73 11.25 4.63
CA ASP A 55 -6.90 12.43 4.38
C ASP A 55 -6.59 12.54 2.88
N PRO A 56 -7.23 13.48 2.14
CA PRO A 56 -7.03 13.62 0.70
C PRO A 56 -5.66 14.17 0.32
N ALA A 57 -5.00 14.93 1.22
CA ALA A 57 -3.67 15.47 0.95
C ALA A 57 -2.62 14.36 1.10
N GLU A 58 -2.68 13.59 2.18
CA GLU A 58 -1.77 12.45 2.38
C GLU A 58 -1.96 11.38 1.30
N PHE A 59 -3.21 11.16 0.86
CA PHE A 59 -3.50 10.33 -0.29
C PHE A 59 -2.83 10.82 -1.57
N ALA A 60 -3.01 12.10 -1.92
CA ALA A 60 -2.45 12.66 -3.14
C ALA A 60 -0.91 12.56 -3.15
N ASP A 61 -0.27 12.89 -2.02
CA ASP A 61 1.18 12.83 -1.88
C ASP A 61 1.72 11.41 -2.07
N LYS A 62 1.08 10.41 -1.45
CA LYS A 62 1.52 9.01 -1.54
C LYS A 62 1.19 8.36 -2.88
N ALA A 63 0.02 8.65 -3.44
CA ALA A 63 -0.38 8.16 -4.75
C ALA A 63 0.51 8.70 -5.87
N ALA A 64 1.09 9.91 -5.69
CA ALA A 64 2.01 10.52 -6.63
C ALA A 64 3.46 10.02 -6.51
N HIS A 65 3.79 9.16 -5.54
CA HIS A 65 5.14 8.63 -5.40
C HIS A 65 5.54 7.80 -6.62
N ASP A 66 6.75 8.01 -7.15
CA ASP A 66 7.25 7.34 -8.36
C ASP A 66 7.13 5.81 -8.38
N HIS A 67 7.17 5.13 -7.23
CA HIS A 67 7.05 3.67 -7.15
C HIS A 67 5.61 3.18 -7.05
N VAL A 68 4.64 4.05 -6.74
CA VAL A 68 3.21 3.69 -6.70
C VAL A 68 2.67 3.73 -8.13
N LYS A 69 2.39 2.56 -8.69
CA LYS A 69 1.88 2.41 -10.07
C LYS A 69 0.37 2.22 -10.12
N CYS A 70 -0.22 1.85 -8.99
CA CYS A 70 -1.63 1.58 -8.86
C CYS A 70 -2.07 1.85 -7.42
N VAL A 71 -3.29 2.36 -7.25
CA VAL A 71 -4.00 2.36 -5.97
C VAL A 71 -5.08 1.29 -6.03
N SER A 72 -5.04 0.33 -5.11
CA SER A 72 -6.05 -0.71 -4.95
C SER A 72 -7.03 -0.32 -3.85
N LEU A 73 -8.31 -0.09 -4.19
CA LEU A 73 -9.36 0.13 -3.19
C LEU A 73 -9.98 -1.21 -2.80
N LYS A 74 -9.73 -1.65 -1.58
CA LYS A 74 -10.22 -2.92 -1.09
C LYS A 74 -11.63 -2.79 -0.54
N LEU A 75 -12.58 -3.50 -1.17
CA LEU A 75 -13.97 -3.54 -0.72
C LEU A 75 -14.29 -4.75 0.16
N SER A 76 -13.54 -5.85 -0.01
CA SER A 76 -13.75 -7.11 0.69
C SER A 76 -12.54 -8.02 0.48
N GLN A 77 -12.37 -9.03 1.35
CA GLN A 77 -11.39 -10.09 1.17
C GLN A 77 -12.05 -11.47 1.23
N GLY A 78 -11.57 -12.40 0.42
CA GLY A 78 -12.12 -13.76 0.34
C GLY A 78 -12.03 -14.55 1.65
N ALA A 79 -11.05 -14.24 2.50
CA ALA A 79 -10.90 -14.92 3.80
C ALA A 79 -12.04 -14.60 4.78
N LYS A 80 -12.60 -13.39 4.70
CA LYS A 80 -13.66 -12.88 5.58
C LYS A 80 -14.60 -11.92 4.83
N PRO A 81 -15.43 -12.41 3.90
CA PRO A 81 -16.30 -11.53 3.13
C PRO A 81 -17.30 -10.81 4.05
N GLY A 82 -17.42 -9.49 3.91
CA GLY A 82 -18.32 -8.67 4.73
C GLY A 82 -17.78 -8.30 6.11
N ILE A 83 -16.55 -8.69 6.45
CA ILE A 83 -15.83 -8.25 7.66
C ILE A 83 -14.46 -7.73 7.23
N GLY A 84 -14.35 -6.41 7.21
CA GLY A 84 -13.17 -5.68 6.72
C GLY A 84 -13.57 -4.27 6.40
#